data_AF-A0A6P8SXP9-F1
#
_entry.id   AF-A0A6P8SXP9-F1
#
_cell.length_a   1.000
_cell.length_b   1.000
_cell.length_c   1.000
_cell.angle_alpha   90.00
_cell.angle_beta   90.00
_cell.angle_gamma   90.00
#
_symmetry.space_group_name_H-M   'P 1'
#
loop_
_entity.id
_entity.type
_entity.pdbx_description
1 polymer ?
#
loop_
_entity_poly.entity_id
_entity_poly.type
_entity_poly.pdbx_seq_one_letter_code
_entity_poly.pdbx_strand_id
1 'polypeptide(L)'
;MASYWSKRRRVIRTVRDMEKDILKEYEETLYNNKSHLDPCVNREPPFRISHVSQLDTPLASHVHMENDHTDGSLAGDDEVESDHVQMGNDHTDGSVAGNVESDSDSDSHDEHQPSQDLLMRSLRYWATSYSINLVALSALLSILKLFHPMLPKDGRTLLRTQHDVATTQMQGGEYYHFGLVQGILSRLKCLSLPVSLRTLTLQFNIDGLPLFKSSRLQFWPILAILKCDYTKSPFIVGIFCALSKPKCVVEYLQQFISDLKNVLANGVVHNGNRLKVLVSSFVCDAPARAYVKNIKSHNGYSGCDKCDQHGVWRKKMTYPETNVRLRTDSSYCDMIDEEHHLKQTLSPLTGTVKMVSSFPIDYMAPLLSWCDEKTVEYVVKGQSSH
;
A
#
# COMPACT_ATOMS: atom_id res chain seq x y z
N MET A 1 -2.97 33.41 -21.89
CA MET A 1 -2.02 32.31 -21.57
C MET A 1 -2.82 31.03 -21.35
N ALA A 2 -2.30 29.86 -21.70
CA ALA A 2 -2.99 28.59 -21.43
C ALA A 2 -2.89 28.19 -19.94
N SER A 3 -4.03 27.88 -19.32
CA SER A 3 -4.12 27.40 -17.93
C SER A 3 -3.29 26.13 -17.70
N TYR A 4 -2.81 25.92 -16.46
CA TYR A 4 -2.14 24.70 -16.01
C TYR A 4 -2.87 23.44 -16.45
N TRP A 5 -4.19 23.38 -16.22
CA TRP A 5 -5.06 22.29 -16.64
C TRP A 5 -5.09 22.07 -18.15
N SER A 6 -4.92 23.12 -18.96
CA SER A 6 -4.88 23.00 -20.42
C SER A 6 -3.50 22.56 -20.93
N LYS A 7 -2.41 22.86 -20.20
CA LYS A 7 -1.09 22.26 -20.46
C LYS A 7 -1.06 20.78 -20.07
N ARG A 8 -1.49 20.43 -18.85
CA ARG A 8 -1.58 19.04 -18.37
C ARG A 8 -2.44 18.17 -19.29
N ARG A 9 -3.62 18.65 -19.70
CA ARG A 9 -4.48 17.95 -20.68
C ARG A 9 -3.84 17.77 -22.05
N ARG A 10 -2.98 18.69 -22.51
CA ARG A 10 -2.25 18.52 -23.79
C ARG A 10 -1.22 17.39 -23.69
N VAL A 11 -0.40 17.38 -22.63
CA VAL A 11 0.61 16.32 -22.43
C VAL A 11 -0.05 14.94 -22.27
N ILE A 12 -1.09 14.82 -21.44
CA ILE A 12 -1.83 13.56 -21.28
C ILE A 12 -2.48 13.10 -22.59
N ARG A 13 -2.91 14.03 -23.45
CA ARG A 13 -3.44 13.68 -24.78
C ARG A 13 -2.34 13.14 -25.68
N THR A 14 -1.23 13.86 -25.83
CA THR A 14 -0.07 13.42 -26.63
C THR A 14 0.44 12.04 -26.20
N VAL A 15 0.54 11.77 -24.89
CA VAL A 15 0.97 10.43 -24.40
C VAL A 15 -0.03 9.34 -24.80
N ARG A 16 -1.34 9.59 -24.72
CA ARG A 16 -2.38 8.63 -25.12
C ARG A 16 -2.56 8.48 -26.63
N ASP A 17 -2.19 9.50 -27.39
CA ASP A 17 -2.16 9.42 -28.85
C ASP A 17 -0.95 8.56 -29.26
N MET A 18 0.25 8.81 -28.71
CA MET A 18 1.43 7.95 -28.89
C MET A 18 1.23 6.50 -28.44
N GLU A 19 0.53 6.27 -27.32
CA GLU A 19 0.17 4.94 -26.82
C GLU A 19 -0.68 4.17 -27.83
N LYS A 20 -1.61 4.85 -28.52
CA LYS A 20 -2.41 4.25 -29.61
C LYS A 20 -1.60 4.02 -30.87
N ASP A 21 -0.71 4.94 -31.22
CA ASP A 21 0.13 4.80 -32.41
C ASP A 21 1.04 3.57 -32.28
N ILE A 22 1.64 3.35 -31.09
CA ILE A 22 2.42 2.15 -30.75
C ILE A 22 1.57 0.87 -30.79
N LEU A 23 0.35 0.89 -30.21
CA LEU A 23 -0.56 -0.26 -30.25
C LEU A 23 -0.98 -0.60 -31.69
N LYS A 24 -1.21 0.40 -32.54
CA LYS A 24 -1.56 0.24 -33.94
C LYS A 24 -0.39 -0.30 -34.77
N GLU A 25 0.83 0.18 -34.54
CA GLU A 25 2.05 -0.35 -35.15
C GLU A 25 2.30 -1.81 -34.74
N TYR A 26 1.98 -2.17 -33.49
CA TYR A 26 2.03 -3.55 -33.00
C TYR A 26 0.94 -4.44 -33.62
N GLU A 27 -0.29 -3.95 -33.78
CA GLU A 27 -1.36 -4.66 -34.50
C GLU A 27 -1.05 -4.85 -35.99
N GLU A 28 -0.47 -3.84 -36.65
CA GLU A 28 -0.05 -3.91 -38.05
C GLU A 28 1.13 -4.87 -38.26
N THR A 29 2.11 -4.90 -37.35
CA THR A 29 3.19 -5.91 -37.41
C THR A 29 2.68 -7.32 -37.10
N LEU A 30 1.73 -7.50 -36.17
CA LEU A 30 1.06 -8.80 -35.97
C LEU A 30 0.23 -9.25 -37.18
N TYR A 31 -0.38 -8.33 -37.92
CA TYR A 31 -1.12 -8.63 -39.15
C TYR A 31 -0.17 -9.00 -40.30
N ASN A 32 0.89 -8.22 -40.51
CA ASN A 32 1.88 -8.47 -41.56
C ASN A 32 2.73 -9.73 -41.31
N ASN A 33 2.98 -10.11 -40.05
CA ASN A 33 3.61 -11.38 -39.72
C ASN A 33 2.67 -12.58 -39.88
N LYS A 34 1.35 -12.36 -40.02
CA LYS A 34 0.35 -13.42 -40.25
C LYS A 34 0.19 -13.82 -41.72
N SER A 35 0.62 -12.99 -42.66
CA SER A 35 0.55 -13.27 -44.10
C SER A 35 1.74 -14.08 -44.64
N HIS A 36 2.66 -14.55 -43.78
CA HIS A 36 3.88 -15.23 -44.20
C HIS A 36 4.17 -16.56 -43.47
N LEU A 37 3.13 -17.23 -42.96
CA LEU A 37 3.21 -18.55 -42.33
C LEU A 37 2.46 -19.61 -43.17
N ASP A 38 3.21 -20.56 -43.72
CA ASP A 38 2.67 -21.73 -44.42
C ASP A 38 1.89 -22.64 -43.45
N PRO A 39 0.77 -23.26 -43.88
CA PRO A 39 -0.09 -24.07 -43.03
C PRO A 39 0.44 -25.51 -42.83
N CYS A 40 1.61 -25.69 -42.20
CA CYS A 40 2.04 -27.02 -41.77
C CYS A 40 3.02 -27.05 -40.57
N VAL A 41 3.16 -28.25 -39.99
CA VAL A 41 4.01 -28.66 -38.85
C VAL A 41 3.42 -28.44 -37.45
N ASN A 42 2.74 -29.49 -36.96
CA ASN A 42 2.60 -29.73 -35.53
C ASN A 42 3.97 -30.04 -34.90
N ARG A 43 4.40 -29.28 -33.89
CA ARG A 43 5.37 -29.72 -32.87
C ARG A 43 4.98 -29.15 -31.51
N GLU A 44 5.04 -30.00 -30.50
CA GLU A 44 4.73 -29.65 -29.10
C GLU A 44 5.84 -28.78 -28.49
N PRO A 45 5.52 -27.86 -27.57
CA PRO A 45 6.52 -27.19 -26.75
C PRO A 45 7.08 -28.17 -25.70
N PRO A 46 8.42 -28.31 -25.55
CA PRO A 46 8.99 -29.20 -24.56
C PRO A 46 8.98 -28.54 -23.16
N PHE A 47 8.50 -29.25 -22.15
CA PHE A 47 9.13 -29.34 -20.82
C PHE A 47 8.47 -30.44 -19.98
N ARG A 48 9.20 -31.53 -19.69
CA ARG A 48 8.79 -32.51 -18.67
C ARG A 48 9.05 -31.96 -17.27
N ILE A 49 8.10 -32.16 -16.36
CA ILE A 49 8.39 -32.25 -14.92
C ILE A 49 8.36 -33.73 -14.57
N SER A 50 9.46 -34.27 -14.06
CA SER A 50 9.55 -35.67 -13.61
C SER A 50 9.08 -35.81 -12.17
N HIS A 51 8.02 -36.58 -11.93
CA HIS A 51 7.77 -37.16 -10.62
C HIS A 51 8.92 -38.10 -10.23
N VAL A 52 9.33 -38.04 -8.96
CA VAL A 52 9.98 -39.15 -8.26
C VAL A 52 9.32 -39.22 -6.88
N SER A 53 8.93 -40.41 -6.46
CA SER A 53 8.19 -40.67 -5.23
C SER A 53 9.12 -40.98 -4.04
N GLN A 54 8.49 -41.22 -2.89
CA GLN A 54 9.05 -41.89 -1.70
C GLN A 54 9.66 -43.28 -2.07
N LEU A 55 10.43 -43.98 -1.23
CA LEU A 55 10.68 -43.91 0.23
C LEU A 55 12.07 -44.56 0.53
N ASP A 56 12.64 -44.38 1.73
CA ASP A 56 13.22 -45.46 2.58
C ASP A 56 14.11 -44.98 3.74
N THR A 57 14.22 -45.81 4.79
CA THR A 57 15.14 -45.68 5.93
C THR A 57 15.91 -46.98 6.15
N PRO A 58 17.12 -46.94 6.76
CA PRO A 58 17.28 -47.77 7.96
C PRO A 58 18.18 -47.19 9.09
N LEU A 59 17.62 -47.20 10.30
CA LEU A 59 18.13 -47.63 11.62
C LEU A 59 19.63 -47.47 12.06
N ALA A 60 19.80 -46.92 13.28
CA ALA A 60 20.93 -47.05 14.24
C ALA A 60 22.30 -46.37 13.89
N SER A 61 23.08 -45.83 14.83
CA SER A 61 23.29 -46.26 16.24
C SER A 61 23.76 -45.15 17.22
N HIS A 62 23.91 -45.53 18.49
CA HIS A 62 24.21 -44.76 19.72
C HIS A 62 25.28 -43.66 19.70
N VAL A 63 25.09 -42.63 20.55
CA VAL A 63 25.94 -42.31 21.74
C VAL A 63 25.05 -41.86 22.91
N HIS A 64 25.44 -42.16 24.16
CA HIS A 64 24.76 -41.79 25.43
C HIS A 64 25.51 -40.65 26.16
N MET A 65 24.76 -39.77 26.85
CA MET A 65 25.01 -39.21 28.21
C MET A 65 23.90 -38.17 28.49
N GLU A 66 23.10 -38.19 29.56
CA GLU A 66 23.39 -38.24 31.02
C GLU A 66 24.11 -36.98 31.53
N ASN A 67 23.69 -36.27 32.58
CA ASN A 67 22.49 -36.31 33.46
C ASN A 67 22.20 -34.88 33.97
N ASP A 68 21.00 -34.60 34.52
CA ASP A 68 20.87 -34.24 35.96
C ASP A 68 19.40 -34.18 36.44
N HIS A 69 19.23 -34.05 37.77
CA HIS A 69 17.98 -33.96 38.52
C HIS A 69 18.03 -32.70 39.46
N THR A 70 17.17 -32.42 40.45
CA THR A 70 16.05 -33.16 41.06
C THR A 70 15.03 -32.20 41.67
N ASP A 71 13.74 -32.37 41.31
CA ASP A 71 12.58 -32.30 42.24
C ASP A 71 12.22 -30.99 42.98
N GLY A 72 10.97 -30.88 43.47
CA GLY A 72 10.42 -29.72 44.19
C GLY A 72 8.91 -29.54 43.95
N SER A 73 8.08 -29.93 44.92
CA SER A 73 6.61 -30.08 44.80
C SER A 73 5.79 -29.08 45.65
N LEU A 74 4.45 -29.27 45.67
CA LEU A 74 3.41 -28.70 46.58
C LEU A 74 2.86 -27.28 46.25
N ALA A 75 1.58 -26.93 46.50
CA ALA A 75 0.32 -27.66 46.81
C ALA A 75 -0.92 -26.70 46.76
N GLY A 76 -2.16 -27.18 46.94
CA GLY A 76 -3.43 -26.42 46.97
C GLY A 76 -4.35 -26.76 45.77
N ASP A 77 -5.48 -27.48 45.83
CA ASP A 77 -6.58 -27.65 46.83
C ASP A 77 -7.55 -26.44 46.82
N ASP A 78 -8.88 -26.50 46.68
CA ASP A 78 -9.90 -27.54 46.33
C ASP A 78 -10.89 -26.94 45.28
N GLU A 79 -12.14 -27.32 44.90
CA GLU A 79 -13.28 -28.17 45.34
C GLU A 79 -13.86 -28.92 44.08
N VAL A 80 -14.78 -29.92 44.03
CA VAL A 80 -16.01 -30.31 44.79
C VAL A 80 -17.23 -29.39 44.45
N GLU A 81 -18.50 -29.81 44.22
CA GLU A 81 -19.29 -31.05 44.48
C GLU A 81 -20.09 -31.57 43.23
N SER A 82 -21.22 -32.29 43.43
CA SER A 82 -21.87 -33.24 42.49
C SER A 82 -23.02 -32.66 41.62
N ASP A 83 -23.68 -33.41 40.71
CA ASP A 83 -24.60 -34.53 41.00
C ASP A 83 -24.63 -35.71 40.01
N HIS A 84 -24.96 -36.89 40.56
CA HIS A 84 -25.27 -38.13 39.85
C HIS A 84 -26.69 -38.14 39.23
N VAL A 85 -26.91 -38.99 38.21
CA VAL A 85 -27.96 -40.05 38.23
C VAL A 85 -27.55 -41.17 37.22
N GLN A 86 -27.75 -42.43 37.59
CA GLN A 86 -27.57 -43.64 36.76
C GLN A 86 -28.93 -44.07 36.13
N MET A 87 -29.18 -45.20 35.42
CA MET A 87 -28.45 -46.45 35.18
C MET A 87 -29.06 -47.24 34.00
N GLY A 88 -28.30 -48.19 33.42
CA GLY A 88 -28.81 -49.37 32.69
C GLY A 88 -29.37 -49.16 31.27
N ASN A 89 -29.46 -50.18 30.40
CA ASN A 89 -28.92 -51.56 30.39
C ASN A 89 -28.57 -51.89 28.91
N ASP A 90 -27.41 -52.45 28.58
CA ASP A 90 -27.08 -53.89 28.59
C ASP A 90 -27.97 -54.77 27.68
N HIS A 91 -27.39 -55.33 26.60
CA HIS A 91 -27.38 -56.79 26.31
C HIS A 91 -26.61 -57.19 25.03
N THR A 92 -25.71 -58.19 25.19
CA THR A 92 -25.29 -59.28 24.27
C THR A 92 -25.22 -59.03 22.75
N ASP A 93 -24.07 -59.12 22.07
CA ASP A 93 -23.21 -60.31 21.81
C ASP A 93 -23.76 -61.28 20.73
N GLY A 94 -22.86 -61.82 19.90
CA GLY A 94 -23.18 -62.72 18.77
C GLY A 94 -22.17 -62.69 17.62
N SER A 95 -20.99 -63.33 17.76
CA SER A 95 -19.98 -63.40 16.70
C SER A 95 -20.27 -64.50 15.66
N VAL A 96 -20.01 -64.23 14.38
CA VAL A 96 -19.68 -65.24 13.35
C VAL A 96 -18.57 -64.69 12.45
N ALA A 97 -17.55 -65.50 12.16
CA ALA A 97 -16.44 -65.14 11.28
C ALA A 97 -16.65 -65.61 9.83
N GLY A 98 -16.00 -64.95 8.87
CA GLY A 98 -16.02 -65.35 7.46
C GLY A 98 -15.00 -64.59 6.61
N ASN A 99 -13.80 -65.14 6.45
CA ASN A 99 -12.82 -64.66 5.47
C ASN A 99 -13.24 -65.11 4.07
N VAL A 100 -13.35 -64.16 3.14
CA VAL A 100 -13.20 -64.40 1.69
C VAL A 100 -12.37 -63.25 1.13
N GLU A 101 -11.19 -63.56 0.62
CA GLU A 101 -10.37 -62.62 -0.14
C GLU A 101 -10.94 -62.48 -1.56
N SER A 102 -10.92 -61.27 -2.12
CA SER A 102 -11.22 -61.01 -3.53
C SER A 102 -10.54 -59.71 -3.93
N ASP A 103 -9.36 -59.83 -4.56
CA ASP A 103 -8.70 -58.67 -5.16
C ASP A 103 -9.57 -58.08 -6.27
N SER A 104 -9.54 -56.75 -6.40
CA SER A 104 -10.12 -56.02 -7.53
C SER A 104 -9.43 -54.68 -7.65
N ASP A 105 -8.28 -54.68 -8.32
CA ASP A 105 -7.59 -53.47 -8.74
C ASP A 105 -8.53 -52.56 -9.54
N SER A 106 -8.95 -51.46 -8.92
CA SER A 106 -9.70 -50.39 -9.55
C SER A 106 -8.80 -49.16 -9.53
N ASP A 107 -8.07 -48.97 -10.63
CA ASP A 107 -7.04 -47.94 -10.81
C ASP A 107 -7.68 -46.53 -10.84
N SER A 108 -7.99 -46.02 -9.65
CA SER A 108 -8.57 -44.69 -9.47
C SER A 108 -7.48 -43.63 -9.62
N HIS A 109 -7.24 -43.21 -10.87
CA HIS A 109 -6.60 -41.94 -11.16
C HIS A 109 -7.37 -40.79 -10.50
N ASP A 110 -7.00 -40.46 -9.27
CA ASP A 110 -7.48 -39.28 -8.56
C ASP A 110 -6.84 -38.03 -9.19
N GLU A 111 -7.42 -37.60 -10.32
CA GLU A 111 -7.23 -36.25 -10.85
C GLU A 111 -7.80 -35.26 -9.82
N HIS A 112 -6.98 -34.92 -8.83
CA HIS A 112 -7.21 -33.86 -7.86
C HIS A 112 -7.53 -32.55 -8.58
N GLN A 113 -8.81 -32.30 -8.84
CA GLN A 113 -9.28 -31.06 -9.46
C GLN A 113 -8.75 -29.88 -8.64
N PRO A 114 -8.11 -28.88 -9.26
CA PRO A 114 -7.56 -27.74 -8.54
C PRO A 114 -8.69 -27.04 -7.78
N SER A 115 -8.61 -27.11 -6.44
CA SER A 115 -9.73 -26.74 -5.57
C SER A 115 -10.22 -25.31 -5.85
N GLN A 116 -11.52 -25.05 -5.68
CA GLN A 116 -12.07 -23.74 -6.04
C GLN A 116 -11.49 -22.58 -5.19
N ASP A 117 -10.88 -22.87 -4.02
CA ASP A 117 -10.05 -21.89 -3.29
C ASP A 117 -8.74 -21.57 -4.02
N LEU A 118 -8.07 -22.55 -4.64
CA LEU A 118 -6.89 -22.30 -5.47
C LEU A 118 -7.24 -21.40 -6.66
N LEU A 119 -8.37 -21.63 -7.34
CA LEU A 119 -8.87 -20.72 -8.39
C LEU A 119 -9.14 -19.31 -7.84
N MET A 120 -9.87 -19.19 -6.72
CA MET A 120 -10.17 -17.91 -6.09
C MET A 120 -8.90 -17.14 -5.66
N ARG A 121 -7.89 -17.85 -5.13
CA ARG A 121 -6.58 -17.29 -4.74
C ARG A 121 -5.77 -16.86 -5.96
N SER A 122 -5.80 -17.65 -7.03
CA SER A 122 -5.11 -17.34 -8.29
C SER A 122 -5.71 -16.12 -8.98
N LEU A 123 -7.04 -16.03 -9.06
CA LEU A 123 -7.76 -14.84 -9.56
C LEU A 123 -7.48 -13.61 -8.68
N ARG A 124 -7.43 -13.74 -7.35
CA ARG A 124 -7.04 -12.64 -6.45
C ARG A 124 -5.62 -12.16 -6.71
N TYR A 125 -4.66 -13.09 -6.79
CA TYR A 125 -3.25 -12.79 -7.05
C TYR A 125 -3.02 -12.14 -8.42
N TRP A 126 -3.65 -12.67 -9.47
CA TRP A 126 -3.63 -12.08 -10.80
C TRP A 126 -4.24 -10.66 -10.79
N ALA A 127 -5.41 -10.50 -10.20
CA ALA A 127 -6.11 -9.21 -10.16
C ALA A 127 -5.29 -8.12 -9.45
N THR A 128 -4.60 -8.44 -8.36
CA THR A 128 -3.72 -7.47 -7.67
C THR A 128 -2.41 -7.25 -8.41
N SER A 129 -1.74 -8.30 -8.88
CA SER A 129 -0.42 -8.21 -9.52
C SER A 129 -0.45 -7.43 -10.83
N TYR A 130 -1.52 -7.57 -11.61
CA TYR A 130 -1.73 -6.85 -12.87
C TYR A 130 -2.56 -5.56 -12.72
N SER A 131 -2.87 -5.14 -11.48
CA SER A 131 -3.69 -3.93 -11.19
C SER A 131 -5.02 -3.91 -11.95
N ILE A 132 -5.70 -5.06 -12.04
CA ILE A 132 -6.90 -5.23 -12.86
C ILE A 132 -8.02 -4.34 -12.31
N ASN A 133 -8.58 -3.51 -13.20
CA ASN A 133 -9.67 -2.60 -12.85
C ASN A 133 -10.85 -3.37 -12.27
N LEU A 134 -11.33 -2.94 -11.10
CA LEU A 134 -12.42 -3.57 -10.36
C LEU A 134 -13.67 -3.87 -11.22
N VAL A 135 -14.02 -2.99 -12.16
CA VAL A 135 -15.17 -3.20 -13.06
C VAL A 135 -14.92 -4.34 -14.03
N ALA A 136 -13.70 -4.44 -14.59
CA ALA A 136 -13.30 -5.54 -15.46
C ALA A 136 -13.20 -6.87 -14.68
N LEU A 137 -12.75 -6.82 -13.42
CA LEU A 137 -12.73 -7.97 -12.53
C LEU A 137 -14.15 -8.49 -12.24
N SER A 138 -15.10 -7.61 -11.86
CA SER A 138 -16.50 -8.00 -11.62
C SER A 138 -17.21 -8.48 -12.90
N ALA A 139 -16.85 -7.94 -14.07
CA ALA A 139 -17.34 -8.43 -15.36
C ALA A 139 -16.81 -9.85 -15.66
N LEU A 140 -15.50 -10.09 -15.51
CA LEU A 140 -14.90 -11.42 -15.68
C LEU A 140 -15.50 -12.43 -14.68
N LEU A 141 -15.64 -12.05 -13.41
CA LEU A 141 -16.27 -12.88 -12.39
C LEU A 141 -17.73 -13.22 -12.71
N SER A 142 -18.48 -12.28 -13.30
CA SER A 142 -19.86 -12.53 -13.73
C SER A 142 -19.95 -13.57 -14.86
N ILE A 143 -18.93 -13.66 -15.73
CA ILE A 143 -18.81 -14.72 -16.74
C ILE A 143 -18.38 -16.04 -16.06
N LEU A 144 -17.31 -16.02 -15.27
CA LEU A 144 -16.74 -17.23 -14.64
C LEU A 144 -17.72 -17.90 -13.67
N LYS A 145 -18.62 -17.15 -13.01
CA LYS A 145 -19.63 -17.70 -12.09
C LYS A 145 -20.63 -18.65 -12.76
N LEU A 146 -20.78 -18.60 -14.09
CA LEU A 146 -21.58 -19.58 -14.84
C LEU A 146 -20.98 -21.00 -14.75
N PHE A 147 -19.65 -21.10 -14.66
CA PHE A 147 -18.90 -22.35 -14.60
C PHE A 147 -18.39 -22.68 -13.19
N HIS A 148 -18.23 -21.66 -12.34
CA HIS A 148 -17.74 -21.78 -10.95
C HIS A 148 -18.69 -21.05 -9.98
N PRO A 149 -19.82 -21.69 -9.57
CA PRO A 149 -20.86 -21.04 -8.79
C PRO A 149 -20.41 -20.44 -7.45
N MET A 150 -19.31 -20.92 -6.86
CA MET A 150 -18.76 -20.38 -5.61
C MET A 150 -18.06 -19.02 -5.77
N LEU A 151 -17.65 -18.61 -6.98
CA LEU A 151 -17.01 -17.32 -7.18
C LEU A 151 -17.99 -16.16 -6.89
N PRO A 152 -17.57 -15.08 -6.20
CA PRO A 152 -18.40 -13.90 -6.00
C PRO A 152 -18.63 -13.15 -7.33
N LYS A 153 -19.72 -12.39 -7.45
CA LYS A 153 -19.95 -11.51 -8.61
C LYS A 153 -19.14 -10.21 -8.55
N ASP A 154 -18.92 -9.67 -7.34
CA ASP A 154 -18.12 -8.45 -7.15
C ASP A 154 -16.65 -8.79 -6.86
N GLY A 155 -15.76 -8.14 -7.60
CA GLY A 155 -14.33 -8.12 -7.34
C GLY A 155 -13.97 -7.64 -5.93
N ARG A 156 -14.77 -6.77 -5.29
CA ARG A 156 -14.54 -6.35 -3.88
C ARG A 156 -14.57 -7.56 -2.95
N THR A 157 -15.57 -8.43 -3.12
CA THR A 157 -15.71 -9.68 -2.36
C THR A 157 -14.60 -10.67 -2.70
N LEU A 158 -14.19 -10.77 -3.98
CA LEU A 158 -13.04 -11.61 -4.37
C LEU A 158 -11.75 -11.14 -3.68
N LEU A 159 -11.48 -9.84 -3.70
CA LEU A 159 -10.29 -9.22 -3.11
C LEU A 159 -10.37 -9.16 -1.57
N ARG A 160 -11.52 -9.48 -0.96
CA ARG A 160 -11.82 -9.32 0.47
C ARG A 160 -11.56 -7.89 0.97
N THR A 161 -11.99 -6.89 0.19
CA THR A 161 -11.94 -5.48 0.59
C THR A 161 -12.68 -5.29 1.92
N GLN A 162 -12.04 -4.64 2.89
CA GLN A 162 -12.72 -4.26 4.14
C GLN A 162 -13.71 -3.12 3.85
N HIS A 163 -14.94 -3.27 4.35
CA HIS A 163 -16.02 -2.30 4.14
C HIS A 163 -16.21 -1.40 5.36
N ASP A 164 -16.25 -1.97 6.57
CA ASP A 164 -16.22 -1.20 7.82
C ASP A 164 -14.78 -0.99 8.29
N VAL A 165 -14.37 0.28 8.35
CA VAL A 165 -13.07 0.72 8.85
C VAL A 165 -13.32 1.92 9.75
N ALA A 166 -12.91 1.84 11.03
CA ALA A 166 -13.13 2.91 11.99
C ALA A 166 -12.34 4.18 11.62
N THR A 167 -13.03 5.21 11.13
CA THR A 167 -12.46 6.52 10.82
C THR A 167 -12.42 7.42 12.07
N THR A 168 -11.39 8.27 12.15
CA THR A 168 -11.37 9.41 13.07
C THR A 168 -12.15 10.55 12.43
N GLN A 169 -13.24 11.01 13.04
CA GLN A 169 -13.90 12.25 12.64
C GLN A 169 -12.99 13.44 12.99
N MET A 170 -12.77 14.34 12.03
CA MET A 170 -11.91 15.52 12.15
C MET A 170 -12.66 16.79 11.73
N GLN A 171 -12.09 17.98 11.97
CA GLN A 171 -12.79 19.23 11.68
C GLN A 171 -13.03 19.45 10.16
N GLY A 172 -14.20 19.00 9.69
CA GLY A 172 -14.68 19.16 8.32
C GLY A 172 -14.48 17.95 7.40
N GLY A 173 -14.18 16.76 7.94
CA GLY A 173 -14.07 15.52 7.17
C GLY A 173 -13.59 14.33 7.99
N GLU A 174 -13.42 13.21 7.33
CA GLU A 174 -13.03 11.94 7.95
C GLU A 174 -11.54 11.66 7.74
N TYR A 175 -10.88 10.99 8.69
CA TYR A 175 -9.49 10.57 8.57
C TYR A 175 -9.31 9.09 8.89
N TYR A 176 -8.45 8.42 8.15
CA TYR A 176 -7.97 7.09 8.50
C TYR A 176 -6.44 7.04 8.53
N HIS A 177 -5.88 6.32 9.51
CA HIS A 177 -4.45 6.18 9.70
C HIS A 177 -4.00 4.74 9.41
N PHE A 178 -3.07 4.57 8.48
CA PHE A 178 -2.53 3.26 8.10
C PHE A 178 -1.30 2.88 8.93
N GLY A 179 -0.64 3.86 9.56
CA GLY A 179 0.60 3.69 10.31
C GLY A 179 1.85 3.73 9.43
N LEU A 180 2.83 4.55 9.84
CA LEU A 180 4.11 4.72 9.14
C LEU A 180 4.95 3.44 9.25
N VAL A 181 4.98 2.80 10.42
CA VAL A 181 5.72 1.55 10.64
C VAL A 181 5.16 0.42 9.77
N GLN A 182 3.84 0.28 9.73
CA GLN A 182 3.11 -0.71 8.95
C GLN A 182 3.35 -0.51 7.45
N GLY A 183 3.27 0.72 6.97
CA GLY A 183 3.56 1.08 5.59
C GLY A 183 5.01 0.79 5.19
N ILE A 184 5.99 1.16 6.03
CA ILE A 184 7.41 0.84 5.83
C ILE A 184 7.60 -0.67 5.75
N LEU A 185 7.18 -1.43 6.77
CA LEU A 185 7.33 -2.89 6.82
C LEU A 185 6.67 -3.59 5.63
N SER A 186 5.54 -3.07 5.15
CA SER A 186 4.84 -3.60 3.97
C SER A 186 5.61 -3.36 2.68
N ARG A 187 6.27 -2.20 2.50
CA ARG A 187 7.18 -1.99 1.37
C ARG A 187 8.46 -2.82 1.49
N LEU A 188 9.07 -2.92 2.67
CA LEU A 188 10.32 -3.70 2.87
C LEU A 188 10.13 -5.18 2.49
N LYS A 189 8.97 -5.79 2.79
CA LYS A 189 8.60 -7.15 2.36
C LYS A 189 8.61 -7.36 0.83
N CYS A 190 8.50 -6.29 0.05
CA CYS A 190 8.48 -6.33 -1.41
C CYS A 190 9.84 -5.96 -2.05
N LEU A 191 10.91 -5.81 -1.27
CA LEU A 191 12.20 -5.29 -1.73
C LEU A 191 13.36 -6.22 -1.34
N SER A 192 14.16 -6.62 -2.34
CA SER A 192 15.45 -7.27 -2.12
C SER A 192 16.48 -6.24 -1.66
N LEU A 193 16.68 -6.12 -0.35
CA LEU A 193 17.57 -5.13 0.25
C LEU A 193 18.96 -5.71 0.58
N PRO A 194 20.04 -4.92 0.45
CA PRO A 194 21.37 -5.35 0.88
C PRO A 194 21.41 -5.63 2.39
N VAL A 195 22.06 -6.73 2.80
CA VAL A 195 22.25 -7.10 4.22
C VAL A 195 23.01 -6.03 5.02
N SER A 196 23.81 -5.22 4.33
CA SER A 196 24.55 -4.08 4.89
C SER A 196 23.70 -2.82 5.14
N LEU A 197 22.43 -2.79 4.75
CA LEU A 197 21.56 -1.62 4.90
C LEU A 197 21.28 -1.35 6.38
N ARG A 198 21.77 -0.20 6.89
CA ARG A 198 21.53 0.26 8.28
C ARG A 198 20.56 1.44 8.40
N THR A 199 20.26 2.12 7.29
CA THR A 199 19.49 3.37 7.29
C THR A 199 18.47 3.38 6.17
N LEU A 200 17.21 3.66 6.50
CA LEU A 200 16.13 3.97 5.56
C LEU A 200 15.96 5.48 5.46
N THR A 201 15.83 5.99 4.24
CA THR A 201 15.59 7.41 3.99
C THR A 201 14.22 7.58 3.35
N LEU A 202 13.32 8.30 4.01
CA LEU A 202 11.96 8.55 3.55
C LEU A 202 11.86 9.86 2.76
N GLN A 203 10.97 9.89 1.78
CA GLN A 203 10.38 11.10 1.23
C GLN A 203 8.88 11.07 1.47
N PHE A 204 8.29 12.20 1.83
CA PHE A 204 6.85 12.34 2.00
C PHE A 204 6.23 13.21 0.91
N ASN A 205 4.96 12.97 0.59
CA ASN A 205 4.11 13.85 -0.20
C ASN A 205 2.78 14.08 0.51
N ILE A 206 2.32 15.33 0.48
CA ILE A 206 1.03 15.75 1.02
C ILE A 206 0.43 16.75 0.02
N ASP A 207 -0.72 16.41 -0.56
CA ASP A 207 -1.38 17.22 -1.60
C ASP A 207 -2.90 16.94 -1.63
N GLY A 208 -3.66 17.76 -2.36
CA GLY A 208 -5.10 17.59 -2.55
C GLY A 208 -5.47 16.86 -3.84
N LEU A 209 -6.08 15.68 -3.73
CA LEU A 209 -6.47 14.83 -4.85
C LEU A 209 -8.02 14.82 -5.01
N PRO A 210 -8.60 15.49 -6.02
CA PRO A 210 -10.05 15.44 -6.26
C PRO A 210 -10.48 14.06 -6.79
N LEU A 211 -11.51 13.46 -6.19
CA LEU A 211 -11.91 12.08 -6.49
C LEU A 211 -12.76 11.98 -7.76
N PHE A 212 -13.60 12.99 -8.01
CA PHE A 212 -14.52 13.04 -9.14
C PHE A 212 -14.46 14.40 -9.83
N LYS A 213 -14.58 14.41 -11.16
CA LYS A 213 -14.53 15.65 -11.98
C LYS A 213 -15.72 16.58 -11.73
N SER A 214 -16.82 16.05 -11.20
CA SER A 214 -18.10 16.73 -10.94
C SER A 214 -18.36 17.01 -9.46
N SER A 215 -17.53 16.49 -8.55
CA SER A 215 -17.67 16.68 -7.10
C SER A 215 -16.54 17.54 -6.54
N ARG A 216 -16.78 18.14 -5.37
CA ARG A 216 -15.75 18.78 -4.55
C ARG A 216 -15.08 17.79 -3.58
N LEU A 217 -15.53 16.53 -3.56
CA LEU A 217 -14.95 15.47 -2.73
C LEU A 217 -13.51 15.20 -3.17
N GLN A 218 -12.59 15.27 -2.21
CA GLN A 218 -11.16 15.14 -2.41
C GLN A 218 -10.50 14.41 -1.24
N PHE A 219 -9.47 13.62 -1.54
CA PHE A 219 -8.57 13.09 -0.52
C PHE A 219 -7.41 14.07 -0.28
N TRP A 220 -6.94 14.11 0.96
CA TRP A 220 -5.63 14.62 1.34
C TRP A 220 -4.85 13.44 1.96
N PRO A 221 -4.11 12.68 1.16
CA PRO A 221 -3.25 11.63 1.67
C PRO A 221 -1.93 12.19 2.22
N ILE A 222 -1.39 11.48 3.20
CA ILE A 222 0.02 11.54 3.58
C ILE A 222 0.67 10.31 2.96
N LEU A 223 1.39 10.52 1.85
CA LEU A 223 2.11 9.47 1.12
C LEU A 223 3.58 9.43 1.51
N ALA A 224 4.20 8.25 1.43
CA ALA A 224 5.62 8.06 1.68
C ALA A 224 6.27 7.16 0.62
N ILE A 225 7.55 7.40 0.34
CA ILE A 225 8.43 6.55 -0.49
C ILE A 225 9.74 6.30 0.29
N LEU A 226 10.20 5.05 0.29
CA LEU A 226 11.57 4.68 0.70
C LEU A 226 12.54 5.00 -0.44
N LYS A 227 13.59 5.80 -0.22
CA LYS A 227 14.56 6.15 -1.28
C LYS A 227 15.48 5.00 -1.72
N CYS A 228 15.48 3.87 -1.01
CA CYS A 228 16.08 2.61 -1.45
C CYS A 228 15.14 1.77 -2.34
N ASP A 229 13.88 2.16 -2.49
CA ASP A 229 12.92 1.51 -3.39
C ASP A 229 13.14 2.02 -4.83
N TYR A 230 13.75 1.18 -5.67
CA TYR A 230 14.00 1.48 -7.08
C TYR A 230 12.71 1.62 -7.91
N THR A 231 11.60 0.99 -7.49
CA THR A 231 10.28 1.14 -8.12
C THR A 231 9.65 2.50 -7.80
N LYS A 232 10.12 3.16 -6.72
CA LYS A 232 9.55 4.41 -6.18
C LYS A 232 8.04 4.29 -5.90
N SER A 233 7.56 3.10 -5.54
CA SER A 233 6.15 2.85 -5.24
C SER A 233 5.74 3.58 -3.94
N PRO A 234 4.78 4.52 -3.98
CA PRO A 234 4.32 5.21 -2.78
C PRO A 234 3.37 4.35 -1.96
N PHE A 235 3.47 4.46 -0.64
CA PHE A 235 2.52 3.89 0.31
C PHE A 235 1.78 4.99 1.08
N ILE A 236 0.55 4.71 1.49
CA ILE A 236 -0.28 5.64 2.27
C ILE A 236 0.06 5.46 3.76
N VAL A 237 0.27 6.56 4.47
CA VAL A 237 0.49 6.62 5.92
C VAL A 237 -0.78 7.05 6.65
N GLY A 238 -1.54 7.97 6.04
CA GLY A 238 -2.87 8.38 6.47
C GLY A 238 -3.62 9.06 5.32
N ILE A 239 -4.94 9.15 5.42
CA ILE A 239 -5.79 9.78 4.39
C ILE A 239 -6.96 10.53 5.02
N PHE A 240 -7.14 11.78 4.63
CA PHE A 240 -8.31 12.59 4.98
C PHE A 240 -9.26 12.69 3.79
N CYS A 241 -10.58 12.66 4.02
CA CYS A 241 -11.63 12.74 3.00
C CYS A 241 -12.63 13.86 3.34
N ALA A 242 -12.84 14.80 2.41
CA ALA A 242 -13.83 15.87 2.57
C ALA A 242 -14.18 16.58 1.26
N LEU A 243 -15.19 17.46 1.32
CA LEU A 243 -15.50 18.45 0.27
C LEU A 243 -14.55 19.67 0.25
N SER A 244 -13.49 19.65 1.06
CA SER A 244 -12.50 20.73 1.21
C SER A 244 -11.17 20.19 1.75
N LYS A 245 -10.18 21.03 2.04
CA LYS A 245 -8.94 20.57 2.70
C LYS A 245 -9.16 20.52 4.23
N PRO A 246 -8.39 19.71 5.00
CA PRO A 246 -8.60 19.64 6.45
C PRO A 246 -8.45 21.02 7.10
N LYS A 247 -9.38 21.40 7.97
CA LYS A 247 -9.45 22.77 8.51
C LYS A 247 -8.35 23.03 9.54
N CYS A 248 -8.00 22.02 10.34
CA CYS A 248 -6.93 22.07 11.32
C CYS A 248 -5.73 21.23 10.85
N VAL A 249 -4.58 21.88 10.61
CA VAL A 249 -3.33 21.18 10.22
C VAL A 249 -2.71 20.40 11.38
N VAL A 250 -2.96 20.81 12.62
CA VAL A 250 -2.47 20.12 13.83
C VAL A 250 -3.16 18.76 13.98
N GLU A 251 -4.49 18.76 13.94
CA GLU A 251 -5.34 17.56 13.99
C GLU A 251 -5.01 16.58 12.87
N TYR A 252 -4.98 17.06 11.61
CA TYR A 252 -4.68 16.26 10.42
C TYR A 252 -3.30 15.58 10.45
N LEU A 253 -2.29 16.22 11.04
CA LEU A 253 -0.93 15.68 11.12
C LEU A 253 -0.63 14.99 12.46
N GLN A 254 -1.53 15.00 13.44
CA GLN A 254 -1.26 14.56 14.81
C GLN A 254 -0.76 13.10 14.89
N GLN A 255 -1.50 12.17 14.31
CA GLN A 255 -1.14 10.74 14.32
C GLN A 255 0.16 10.50 13.54
N PHE A 256 0.29 11.11 12.35
CA PHE A 256 1.51 11.06 11.54
C PHE A 256 2.76 11.59 12.25
N ILE A 257 2.64 12.67 13.02
CA ILE A 257 3.77 13.27 13.77
C ILE A 257 4.16 12.39 14.95
N SER A 258 3.20 11.74 15.62
CA SER A 258 3.47 10.74 16.66
C SER A 258 4.30 9.58 16.10
N ASP A 259 3.82 9.00 14.99
CA ASP A 259 4.49 7.90 14.28
C ASP A 259 5.87 8.31 13.77
N LEU A 260 6.01 9.50 13.18
CA LEU A 260 7.28 10.02 12.68
C LEU A 260 8.29 10.24 13.81
N LYS A 261 7.88 10.77 14.97
CA LYS A 261 8.76 10.94 16.13
C LYS A 261 9.24 9.59 16.67
N ASN A 262 8.34 8.62 16.82
CA ASN A 262 8.68 7.26 17.23
C ASN A 262 9.69 6.62 16.26
N VAL A 263 9.41 6.67 14.95
CA VAL A 263 10.25 6.08 13.90
C VAL A 263 11.62 6.75 13.78
N LEU A 264 11.74 8.07 13.99
CA LEU A 264 13.02 8.78 13.96
C LEU A 264 13.87 8.52 15.21
N ALA A 265 13.25 8.33 16.38
CA ALA A 265 13.95 8.00 17.62
C ALA A 265 14.39 6.52 17.67
N ASN A 266 13.45 5.60 17.40
CA ASN A 266 13.61 4.17 17.64
C ASN A 266 13.99 3.35 16.39
N GLY A 267 13.84 3.92 15.20
CA GLY A 267 13.99 3.19 13.93
C GLY A 267 12.85 2.18 13.69
N VAL A 268 13.07 1.27 12.74
CA VAL A 268 12.16 0.16 12.41
C VAL A 268 12.92 -1.16 12.43
N VAL A 269 12.36 -2.22 13.02
CA VAL A 269 12.98 -3.56 13.02
C VAL A 269 12.45 -4.39 11.86
N HIS A 270 13.35 -4.91 11.01
CA HIS A 270 13.01 -5.78 9.89
C HIS A 270 14.04 -6.91 9.80
N ASN A 271 13.58 -8.16 9.71
CA ASN A 271 14.42 -9.37 9.68
C ASN A 271 15.51 -9.36 10.76
N GLY A 272 15.11 -9.13 12.03
CA GLY A 272 15.98 -9.00 13.20
C GLY A 272 16.82 -7.71 13.27
N ASN A 273 17.02 -7.01 12.16
CA ASN A 273 17.88 -5.83 12.09
C ASN A 273 17.09 -4.55 12.40
N ARG A 274 17.60 -3.72 13.33
CA ARG A 274 17.08 -2.37 13.56
C ARG A 274 17.67 -1.41 12.52
N LEU A 275 16.80 -0.81 11.72
CA LEU A 275 17.13 0.16 10.69
C LEU A 275 16.86 1.57 11.23
N LYS A 276 17.87 2.45 11.20
CA LYS A 276 17.70 3.88 11.50
C LYS A 276 16.82 4.50 10.41
N VAL A 277 15.96 5.45 10.75
CA VAL A 277 15.16 6.18 9.76
C VAL A 277 15.55 7.66 9.70
N LEU A 278 15.57 8.23 8.50
CA LEU A 278 15.82 9.64 8.22
C LEU A 278 14.75 10.20 7.28
N VAL A 279 14.44 11.50 7.40
CA VAL A 279 13.62 12.22 6.41
C VAL A 279 14.52 12.95 5.42
N SER A 280 14.35 12.70 4.12
CA SER A 280 15.00 13.49 3.07
C SER A 280 14.21 14.76 2.74
N SER A 281 12.91 14.65 2.49
CA SER A 281 12.09 15.81 2.12
C SER A 281 10.58 15.57 2.22
N PHE A 282 9.84 16.67 2.32
CA PHE A 282 8.40 16.80 2.06
C PHE A 282 8.20 17.49 0.71
N VAL A 283 7.58 16.78 -0.22
CA VAL A 283 7.34 17.22 -1.59
C VAL A 283 5.85 17.50 -1.74
N CYS A 284 5.48 18.78 -1.86
CA CYS A 284 4.09 19.24 -1.94
C CYS A 284 4.00 20.36 -2.97
N ASP A 285 2.85 20.56 -3.62
CA ASP A 285 2.60 21.77 -4.41
C ASP A 285 2.67 23.06 -3.54
N ALA A 286 2.62 24.25 -4.14
CA ALA A 286 2.76 25.49 -3.38
C ALA A 286 1.60 25.75 -2.38
N PRO A 287 0.31 25.61 -2.76
CA PRO A 287 -0.83 25.56 -1.83
C PRO A 287 -0.70 24.58 -0.65
N ALA A 288 -0.34 23.32 -0.91
CA ALA A 288 -0.24 22.26 0.09
C ALA A 288 1.00 22.46 0.99
N ARG A 289 2.14 22.87 0.42
CA ARG A 289 3.33 23.27 1.19
C ARG A 289 3.03 24.42 2.14
N ALA A 290 2.34 25.46 1.67
CA ALA A 290 1.97 26.59 2.51
C ALA A 290 1.02 26.19 3.65
N TYR A 291 0.09 25.27 3.39
CA TYR A 291 -0.80 24.70 4.41
C TYR A 291 -0.04 23.85 5.45
N VAL A 292 0.77 22.88 5.02
CA VAL A 292 1.55 22.01 5.92
C VAL A 292 2.57 22.82 6.75
N LYS A 293 3.20 23.84 6.16
CA LYS A 293 4.09 24.77 6.85
C LYS A 293 3.37 25.85 7.67
N ASN A 294 2.04 25.96 7.60
CA ASN A 294 1.23 27.00 8.26
C ASN A 294 1.72 28.45 7.95
N ILE A 295 2.02 28.74 6.68
CA ILE A 295 2.56 30.03 6.20
C ILE A 295 1.62 30.69 5.18
N LYS A 296 1.81 31.99 4.94
CA LYS A 296 1.19 32.72 3.83
C LYS A 296 1.40 31.95 2.52
N SER A 297 0.33 31.78 1.76
CA SER A 297 0.38 31.16 0.43
C SER A 297 1.26 31.98 -0.52
N HIS A 298 1.84 31.33 -1.53
CA HIS A 298 2.70 31.92 -2.55
C HIS A 298 2.15 33.16 -3.28
N ASN A 299 0.84 33.43 -3.20
CA ASN A 299 0.17 34.60 -3.76
C ASN A 299 -0.03 35.77 -2.79
N GLY A 300 0.30 35.62 -1.50
CA GLY A 300 0.32 36.71 -0.52
C GLY A 300 1.61 37.51 -0.59
N TYR A 301 1.62 38.75 -0.08
CA TYR A 301 2.77 39.65 -0.19
C TYR A 301 4.04 39.08 0.48
N SER A 302 3.96 38.65 1.73
CA SER A 302 5.03 37.92 2.46
C SER A 302 4.92 36.40 2.25
N GLY A 303 4.60 35.99 1.02
CA GLY A 303 4.28 34.59 0.65
C GLY A 303 5.41 33.79 0.00
N CYS A 304 6.61 34.36 -0.20
CA CYS A 304 7.75 33.61 -0.72
C CYS A 304 8.16 32.51 0.26
N ASP A 305 8.55 31.33 -0.21
CA ASP A 305 8.90 30.18 0.66
C ASP A 305 10.40 30.13 1.05
N LYS A 306 11.24 31.02 0.48
CA LYS A 306 12.71 30.97 0.61
C LYS A 306 13.42 32.27 0.98
N CYS A 307 12.78 33.43 0.88
CA CYS A 307 13.33 34.72 1.32
C CYS A 307 12.25 35.62 1.92
N ASP A 308 12.67 36.55 2.76
CA ASP A 308 11.84 37.52 3.49
C ASP A 308 11.39 38.74 2.65
N GLN A 309 11.77 38.80 1.37
CA GLN A 309 11.39 39.92 0.49
C GLN A 309 9.86 40.10 0.38
N HIS A 310 9.42 41.35 0.35
CA HIS A 310 8.02 41.69 0.13
C HIS A 310 7.64 41.48 -1.36
N GLY A 311 6.58 40.71 -1.61
CA GLY A 311 6.11 40.41 -2.94
C GLY A 311 5.52 41.63 -3.65
N VAL A 312 5.66 41.68 -4.98
CA VAL A 312 5.13 42.75 -5.83
C VAL A 312 4.08 42.18 -6.78
N TRP A 313 2.89 42.79 -6.81
CA TRP A 313 1.83 42.38 -7.74
C TRP A 313 2.11 42.91 -9.16
N ARG A 314 2.40 42.00 -10.09
CA ARG A 314 2.67 42.29 -11.51
C ARG A 314 1.83 41.37 -12.40
N LYS A 315 0.50 41.58 -12.40
CA LYS A 315 -0.55 40.68 -12.98
C LYS A 315 -0.68 39.30 -12.30
N LYS A 316 0.28 38.96 -11.45
CA LYS A 316 0.36 37.84 -10.50
C LYS A 316 1.28 38.28 -9.35
N MET A 317 1.32 37.56 -8.23
CA MET A 317 2.36 37.81 -7.23
C MET A 317 3.76 37.47 -7.80
N THR A 318 4.76 38.29 -7.49
CA THR A 318 6.15 38.10 -7.93
C THR A 318 7.13 38.49 -6.83
N TYR A 319 8.27 37.82 -6.81
CA TYR A 319 9.39 38.08 -5.89
C TYR A 319 10.61 38.36 -6.79
N PRO A 320 10.79 39.62 -7.24
CA PRO A 320 11.75 39.95 -8.30
C PRO A 320 13.17 40.21 -7.79
N GLU A 321 13.37 40.39 -6.48
CA GLU A 321 14.66 40.79 -5.91
C GLU A 321 15.59 39.58 -5.73
N THR A 322 16.85 39.75 -6.11
CA THR A 322 17.86 38.68 -6.15
C THR A 322 18.86 38.73 -4.99
N ASN A 323 19.19 39.93 -4.50
CA ASN A 323 20.05 40.13 -3.34
C ASN A 323 19.19 40.30 -2.07
N VAL A 324 18.68 39.17 -1.57
CA VAL A 324 17.69 39.11 -0.48
C VAL A 324 18.11 38.10 0.57
N ARG A 325 17.67 38.30 1.82
CA ARG A 325 17.98 37.37 2.90
C ARG A 325 17.16 36.08 2.72
N LEU A 326 17.88 34.97 2.61
CA LEU A 326 17.25 33.65 2.55
C LEU A 326 16.77 33.24 3.95
N ARG A 327 15.58 32.66 4.05
CA ARG A 327 15.12 32.05 5.30
C ARG A 327 15.93 30.78 5.57
N THR A 328 16.25 30.56 6.83
CA THR A 328 16.91 29.36 7.35
C THR A 328 15.92 28.54 8.19
N ASP A 329 16.29 27.32 8.58
CA ASP A 329 15.47 26.55 9.52
C ASP A 329 15.34 27.28 10.88
N SER A 330 16.40 27.96 11.33
CA SER A 330 16.36 28.83 12.51
C SER A 330 15.39 30.00 12.31
N SER A 331 15.54 30.81 11.25
CA SER A 331 14.68 32.00 11.07
C SER A 331 13.19 31.69 10.91
N TYR A 332 12.85 30.45 10.54
CA TYR A 332 11.47 29.95 10.57
C TYR A 332 11.03 29.55 11.98
N CYS A 333 11.85 28.80 12.74
CA CYS A 333 11.55 28.43 14.13
C CYS A 333 11.45 29.66 15.04
N ASP A 334 12.34 30.62 14.85
CA ASP A 334 12.44 31.87 15.59
C ASP A 334 11.40 32.93 15.11
N MET A 335 10.59 32.60 14.10
CA MET A 335 9.54 33.44 13.48
C MET A 335 9.98 34.87 13.13
N ILE A 336 11.22 35.05 12.66
CA ILE A 336 11.85 36.36 12.39
C ILE A 336 11.06 37.19 11.36
N ASP A 337 10.31 36.52 10.49
CA ASP A 337 9.38 37.11 9.53
C ASP A 337 7.95 36.77 9.99
N GLU A 338 7.49 37.41 11.07
CA GLU A 338 6.17 37.16 11.67
C GLU A 338 5.04 37.16 10.64
N GLU A 339 5.14 38.09 9.69
CA GLU A 339 4.18 38.23 8.60
C GLU A 339 4.04 36.97 7.75
N HIS A 340 5.10 36.19 7.56
CA HIS A 340 5.07 34.94 6.80
C HIS A 340 4.24 33.84 7.48
N HIS A 341 4.11 33.85 8.81
CA HIS A 341 3.44 32.80 9.58
C HIS A 341 1.93 33.06 9.72
N LEU A 342 1.09 32.02 9.51
CA LEU A 342 -0.35 32.18 9.71
C LEU A 342 -0.68 32.21 11.21
N LYS A 343 -1.47 33.20 11.61
CA LYS A 343 -1.92 33.41 13.00
C LYS A 343 -0.77 33.48 14.02
N GLN A 344 0.44 33.86 13.61
CA GLN A 344 1.66 33.82 14.45
C GLN A 344 1.90 32.43 15.08
N THR A 345 1.59 31.35 14.34
CA THR A 345 1.73 29.96 14.82
C THR A 345 2.63 29.12 13.90
N LEU A 346 3.53 28.35 14.51
CA LEU A 346 4.42 27.42 13.82
C LEU A 346 3.65 26.19 13.27
N SER A 347 4.22 25.53 12.27
CA SER A 347 3.73 24.20 11.83
C SER A 347 3.87 23.17 12.95
N PRO A 348 2.94 22.21 13.11
CA PRO A 348 3.09 21.11 14.07
C PRO A 348 4.29 20.18 13.76
N LEU A 349 4.84 20.24 12.55
CA LEU A 349 6.08 19.54 12.16
C LEU A 349 7.36 20.18 12.71
N THR A 350 7.29 21.40 13.24
CA THR A 350 8.44 22.12 13.79
C THR A 350 9.03 21.36 14.98
N GLY A 351 10.36 21.37 15.11
CA GLY A 351 11.08 20.53 16.09
C GLY A 351 11.12 19.03 15.74
N THR A 352 10.32 18.56 14.78
CA THR A 352 10.39 17.18 14.26
C THR A 352 11.22 17.12 12.99
N VAL A 353 11.09 18.12 12.10
CA VAL A 353 11.82 18.22 10.82
C VAL A 353 12.22 19.67 10.48
N LYS A 354 13.13 19.82 9.52
CA LYS A 354 13.70 21.10 9.10
C LYS A 354 12.78 21.83 8.12
N MET A 355 12.09 22.86 8.60
CA MET A 355 10.96 23.49 7.90
C MET A 355 11.33 24.31 6.66
N VAL A 356 12.62 24.60 6.43
CA VAL A 356 13.13 25.17 5.18
C VAL A 356 13.98 24.16 4.40
N SER A 357 14.87 23.39 5.04
CA SER A 357 15.76 22.47 4.30
C SER A 357 15.06 21.21 3.80
N SER A 358 14.12 20.63 4.56
CA SER A 358 13.37 19.44 4.16
C SER A 358 12.20 19.76 3.20
N PHE A 359 11.93 21.03 2.93
CA PHE A 359 10.86 21.48 2.02
C PHE A 359 11.48 22.13 0.77
N PRO A 360 11.86 21.36 -0.28
CA PRO A 360 12.33 21.94 -1.53
C PRO A 360 11.23 22.81 -2.19
N ILE A 361 11.64 23.88 -2.88
CA ILE A 361 10.78 24.43 -3.95
C ILE A 361 10.87 23.44 -5.09
N ASP A 362 9.75 22.78 -5.35
CA ASP A 362 9.58 21.93 -6.51
C ASP A 362 9.34 22.79 -7.76
N TYR A 363 10.09 22.51 -8.83
CA TYR A 363 9.88 23.15 -10.13
C TYR A 363 9.08 22.25 -11.07
N MET A 364 9.48 20.97 -11.26
CA MET A 364 8.76 19.93 -12.03
C MET A 364 9.20 18.48 -11.66
N ALA A 365 9.68 18.19 -10.46
CA ALA A 365 10.42 16.95 -10.13
C ALA A 365 9.62 15.63 -9.93
N PRO A 366 8.35 15.57 -9.44
CA PRO A 366 7.72 14.32 -8.98
C PRO A 366 6.40 13.95 -9.67
N LEU A 367 5.87 14.80 -10.55
CA LEU A 367 4.54 14.62 -11.17
C LEU A 367 4.42 13.37 -12.07
N LEU A 368 5.55 12.69 -12.37
CA LEU A 368 5.60 11.41 -13.09
C LEU A 368 5.90 10.20 -12.19
N SER A 369 6.18 10.39 -10.90
CA SER A 369 6.49 9.30 -9.94
C SER A 369 5.53 9.19 -8.77
N TRP A 370 4.75 10.23 -8.47
CA TRP A 370 3.71 10.21 -7.42
C TRP A 370 2.28 10.17 -7.97
N CYS A 371 2.09 10.40 -9.27
CA CYS A 371 0.79 10.34 -9.95
C CYS A 371 0.52 8.99 -10.64
N ASP A 372 0.97 7.87 -10.07
CA ASP A 372 0.47 6.56 -10.48
C ASP A 372 -0.94 6.39 -9.87
N GLU A 373 -1.98 6.69 -10.67
CA GLU A 373 -3.38 6.85 -10.21
C GLU A 373 -3.92 5.58 -9.50
N LYS A 374 -3.28 4.43 -9.75
CA LYS A 374 -3.66 3.08 -9.27
C LYS A 374 -3.83 2.98 -7.75
N THR A 375 -2.89 3.52 -6.95
CA THR A 375 -2.93 3.36 -5.49
C THR A 375 -4.13 4.06 -4.85
N VAL A 376 -4.60 5.16 -5.44
CA VAL A 376 -5.78 5.89 -4.97
C VAL A 376 -7.07 5.35 -5.60
N GLU A 377 -7.04 4.88 -6.85
CA GLU A 377 -8.21 4.27 -7.50
C GLU A 377 -8.82 3.11 -6.70
N TYR A 378 -8.01 2.24 -6.06
CA TYR A 378 -8.53 1.15 -5.24
C TYR A 378 -9.35 1.63 -4.03
N VAL A 379 -9.00 2.79 -3.44
CA VAL A 379 -9.75 3.38 -2.33
C VAL A 379 -11.03 4.06 -2.84
N VAL A 380 -10.93 4.87 -3.91
CA VAL A 380 -12.08 5.60 -4.47
C VAL A 380 -13.14 4.65 -5.03
N LYS A 381 -12.73 3.57 -5.71
CA LYS A 381 -13.65 2.56 -6.27
C LYS A 381 -14.28 1.64 -5.21
N GLY A 382 -13.84 1.75 -3.95
CA GLY A 382 -14.46 1.06 -2.81
C GLY A 382 -15.91 1.48 -2.60
N GLN A 383 -16.20 2.78 -2.69
CA GLN A 383 -17.56 3.32 -2.53
C GLN A 383 -18.41 3.09 -3.78
N SER A 384 -19.40 2.20 -3.67
CA SER A 384 -20.52 2.13 -4.61
C SER A 384 -21.43 3.33 -4.44
N SER A 385 -21.88 3.91 -5.57
CA SER A 385 -22.93 4.92 -5.57
C SER A 385 -24.25 4.36 -5.03
N HIS A 386 -24.87 5.09 -4.10
CA HIS A 386 -26.32 5.12 -3.96
C HIS A 386 -26.94 5.96 -5.10
#